data_AF-A0A3D4P5V6-F1
#
_entry.id   AF-A0A3D4P5V6-F1
#
_cell.length_a   1.000
_cell.length_b   1.000
_cell.length_c   1.000
_cell.angle_alpha   90.00
_cell.angle_beta   90.00
_cell.angle_gamma   90.00
#
_symmetry.space_group_name_H-M   'P 1'
#
loop_
_entity.id
_entity.type
_entity.pdbx_description
1 polymer ?
#
loop_
_entity_poly.entity_id
_entity_poly.type
_entity_poly.pdbx_seq_one_letter_code
_entity_poly.pdbx_strand_id
1 'polypeptide(L)'
;MLDLLKGEIKSQMTVLQKGEYPPYYMSYRVIDNHTRIVRSSMGATNNIEEDKQVIFIPQVRIGTPEFDNFRESQNGAPTSRFAGPPTVLLPADL
;
A
#
# COMPACT_ATOMS: atom_id res chain seq x y z
N MET A 1 3.24 -9.66 -13.48
CA MET A 1 3.70 -8.89 -12.31
C MET A 1 3.30 -9.56 -10.99
N LEU A 2 2.04 -9.97 -10.82
CA LEU A 2 1.58 -10.68 -9.61
C LEU A 2 2.39 -11.95 -9.29
N ASP A 3 2.62 -12.81 -10.28
CA ASP A 3 3.35 -14.08 -10.06
C ASP A 3 4.83 -13.86 -9.74
N LEU A 4 5.42 -12.82 -10.32
CA LEU A 4 6.78 -12.38 -9.99
C LEU A 4 6.86 -11.99 -8.51
N LEU A 5 5.99 -11.10 -8.06
CA LEU A 5 5.96 -10.63 -6.66
C LEU A 5 5.65 -11.76 -5.67
N LYS A 6 4.79 -12.70 -6.04
CA LYS A 6 4.53 -13.92 -5.25
C LYS A 6 5.76 -14.83 -5.19
N GLY A 7 6.53 -14.93 -6.26
CA GLY A 7 7.80 -15.68 -6.26
C GLY A 7 8.84 -15.02 -5.38
N GLU A 8 9.00 -13.70 -5.52
CA GLU A 8 9.96 -12.91 -4.74
C GLU A 8 9.66 -12.96 -3.24
N ILE A 9 8.40 -12.74 -2.83
CA ILE A 9 8.06 -12.75 -1.41
C ILE A 9 8.33 -14.11 -0.77
N LYS A 10 8.09 -15.20 -1.49
CA LYS A 10 8.41 -16.57 -1.02
C LYS A 10 9.92 -16.76 -0.88
N SER A 11 10.67 -16.38 -1.91
CA SER A 11 12.14 -16.46 -1.88
C SER A 11 12.72 -15.66 -0.73
N GLN A 12 12.26 -14.43 -0.54
CA GLN A 12 12.70 -13.56 0.56
C GLN A 12 12.33 -14.14 1.93
N MET A 13 11.14 -14.72 2.08
CA MET A 13 10.72 -15.37 3.32
C MET A 13 11.70 -16.49 3.69
N THR A 14 12.02 -17.35 2.73
CA THR A 14 12.94 -18.48 2.92
C THR A 14 14.35 -18.04 3.30
N VAL A 15 14.82 -16.91 2.74
CA VAL A 15 16.13 -16.36 3.09
C VAL A 15 16.10 -15.75 4.49
N LEU A 16 15.11 -14.90 4.79
CA LEU A 16 15.02 -14.16 6.06
C LEU A 16 14.73 -15.06 7.26
N GLN A 17 14.04 -16.19 7.06
CA GLN A 17 13.81 -17.18 8.11
C GLN A 17 15.09 -17.83 8.64
N LYS A 18 16.20 -17.77 7.92
CA LYS A 18 17.49 -18.32 8.35
C LYS A 18 18.32 -17.34 9.19
N GLY A 19 17.88 -16.09 9.31
CA GLY A 19 18.57 -15.04 10.06
C GLY A 19 18.31 -15.10 11.57
N GLU A 20 18.93 -14.18 12.30
CA GLU A 20 18.78 -14.03 13.77
C GLU A 20 17.33 -13.68 14.18
N TYR A 21 16.61 -12.92 13.33
CA TYR A 21 15.24 -12.48 13.57
C TYR A 21 14.31 -13.04 12.49
N PRO A 22 13.85 -14.30 12.61
CA PRO A 22 13.00 -14.91 11.60
C PRO A 22 11.63 -14.21 11.54
N PRO A 23 11.20 -13.73 10.36
CA PRO A 23 9.86 -13.19 10.21
C PRO A 23 8.80 -14.29 10.23
N TYR A 24 7.69 -14.03 10.92
CA TYR A 24 6.53 -14.93 10.91
C TYR A 24 5.48 -14.53 9.86
N TYR A 25 5.49 -13.27 9.40
CA TYR A 25 4.57 -12.75 8.38
C TYR A 25 5.27 -11.75 7.46
N MET A 26 4.97 -11.83 6.17
CA MET A 26 5.36 -10.82 5.19
C MET A 26 4.23 -10.57 4.21
N SER A 27 4.12 -9.33 3.73
CA SER A 27 3.18 -8.98 2.67
C SER A 27 3.73 -7.90 1.77
N TYR A 28 3.30 -7.91 0.52
CA TYR A 28 3.50 -6.82 -0.43
C TYR A 28 2.17 -6.18 -0.76
N ARG A 29 2.13 -4.87 -0.71
CA ARG A 29 1.02 -4.06 -1.20
C ARG A 29 1.54 -3.18 -2.33
N VAL A 30 0.89 -3.29 -3.48
CA VAL A 30 1.13 -2.44 -4.65
C VAL A 30 -0.11 -1.59 -4.85
N ILE A 31 0.06 -0.28 -4.91
CA ILE A 31 -1.01 0.68 -5.19
C ILE A 31 -0.63 1.37 -6.50
N ASP A 32 -1.48 1.25 -7.52
CA ASP A 32 -1.34 2.00 -8.78
C ASP A 32 -2.36 3.13 -8.76
N ASN A 33 -1.90 4.35 -8.47
CA ASN A 33 -2.71 5.55 -8.44
C ASN A 33 -2.65 6.23 -9.81
N HIS A 34 -3.81 6.35 -10.44
CA HIS A 34 -3.96 7.04 -11.71
C HIS A 34 -4.92 8.21 -11.54
N THR A 35 -4.38 9.43 -11.57
CA THR A 35 -5.17 10.66 -11.41
C THR A 35 -5.23 11.38 -12.74
N ARG A 36 -6.45 11.73 -13.17
CA ARG A 36 -6.67 12.61 -14.33
C ARG A 36 -7.54 13.78 -13.93
N ILE A 37 -7.07 14.99 -14.23
CA ILE A 37 -7.78 16.23 -13.98
C ILE A 37 -8.10 16.84 -15.34
N VAL A 38 -9.38 16.87 -15.70
CA VAL A 38 -9.87 17.53 -16.91
C VAL A 38 -10.45 18.87 -16.52
N ARG A 39 -9.90 19.96 -17.06
CA ARG A 39 -10.40 21.32 -16.85
C ARG A 39 -11.08 21.78 -18.13
N SER A 40 -12.33 22.21 -18.06
CA SER A 40 -13.11 22.71 -19.19
C SER A 40 -13.78 24.05 -18.89
N SER A 41 -13.90 24.91 -19.89
CA SER A 41 -14.70 26.14 -19.80
C SER A 41 -15.50 26.36 -21.07
N MET A 42 -16.75 26.83 -20.95
CA MET A 42 -17.61 27.19 -22.08
C MET A 42 -17.74 26.10 -23.16
N GLY A 43 -17.75 24.82 -22.77
CA GLY A 43 -17.85 23.69 -23.70
C GLY A 43 -16.54 23.30 -24.41
N ALA A 44 -15.43 23.99 -24.13
CA ALA A 44 -14.09 23.62 -24.59
C ALA A 44 -13.29 22.98 -23.46
N THR A 45 -12.47 21.97 -23.78
CA THR A 45 -11.47 21.43 -22.85
C THR A 45 -10.27 22.37 -22.83
N ASN A 46 -9.95 22.90 -21.65
CA ASN A 46 -8.87 23.85 -21.45
C ASN A 46 -7.54 23.15 -21.12
N ASN A 47 -7.60 22.10 -20.29
CA ASN A 47 -6.41 21.37 -19.87
C ASN A 47 -6.74 19.93 -19.48
N ILE A 48 -5.78 19.04 -19.68
CA ILE A 48 -5.79 17.67 -19.17
C ILE A 48 -4.46 17.45 -18.45
N GLU A 49 -4.52 17.25 -17.14
CA GLU A 49 -3.39 16.84 -16.32
C GLU A 49 -3.53 15.35 -16.01
N GLU A 50 -2.44 14.61 -16.17
CA GLU A 50 -2.38 13.17 -15.87
C GLU A 50 -1.19 12.94 -14.95
N ASP A 51 -1.47 12.30 -13.82
CA ASP A 51 -0.46 11.89 -12.86
C ASP A 51 -0.60 10.39 -12.60
N LYS A 52 0.52 9.68 -12.66
CA LYS A 52 0.57 8.24 -12.44
C LYS A 52 1.65 7.93 -11.41
N GLN A 53 1.25 7.26 -10.34
CA GLN A 53 2.13 6.88 -9.25
C GLN A 53 1.92 5.41 -8.87
N VAL A 54 2.99 4.63 -8.89
CA VAL A 54 2.98 3.27 -8.33
C VAL A 54 3.69 3.30 -6.97
N ILE A 55 2.98 2.90 -5.91
CA ILE A 55 3.49 2.83 -4.54
C ILE A 55 3.65 1.37 -4.15
N PHE A 56 4.88 0.98 -3.80
CA PHE A 56 5.21 -0.35 -3.32
C PHE A 56 5.48 -0.33 -1.81
N ILE A 57 4.75 -1.14 -1.06
CA ILE A 57 4.81 -1.19 0.40
C ILE A 57 5.14 -2.63 0.82
N PRO A 58 6.42 -2.95 1.10
CA PRO A 58 6.80 -4.20 1.70
C PRO A 58 6.60 -4.14 3.22
N GLN A 59 5.95 -5.15 3.78
CA GLN A 59 5.77 -5.31 5.21
C GLN A 59 6.39 -6.62 5.68
N VAL A 60 7.21 -6.55 6.74
CA VAL A 60 7.83 -7.70 7.39
C VAL A 60 7.52 -7.62 8.88
N ARG A 61 7.01 -8.70 9.46
CA ARG A 61 6.74 -8.80 10.91
C ARG A 61 7.59 -9.92 11.51
N ILE A 62 8.26 -9.58 12.60
CA ILE A 62 9.20 -10.43 13.33
C ILE A 62 8.73 -10.63 14.77
N GLY A 63 9.28 -11.63 15.45
CA GLY A 63 8.84 -12.03 16.78
C GLY A 63 7.74 -13.07 16.68
N THR A 64 6.71 -12.93 17.51
CA THR A 64 5.65 -13.93 17.66
C THR A 64 4.27 -13.35 17.35
N PRO A 65 3.38 -14.11 16.68
CA PRO A 65 2.01 -13.67 16.37
C PRO A 65 1.21 -13.24 17.61
N GLU A 66 1.47 -13.87 18.77
CA GLU A 66 0.75 -13.61 20.02
C GLU A 66 0.98 -12.20 20.57
N PHE A 67 2.10 -11.57 20.22
CA PHE A 67 2.44 -10.20 20.61
C PHE A 67 2.37 -9.22 19.43
N ASP A 68 1.73 -9.63 18.33
CA ASP A 68 1.54 -8.74 17.19
C ASP A 68 0.44 -7.71 17.48
N ASN A 69 0.85 -6.50 17.81
CA ASN A 69 -0.04 -5.35 17.97
C ASN A 69 -0.28 -4.60 16.66
N PHE A 70 0.07 -5.18 15.50
CA PHE A 70 -0.19 -4.54 14.22
C PHE A 70 -1.69 -4.31 14.02
N ARG A 71 -2.03 -3.03 13.85
CA ARG A 71 -3.35 -2.61 13.37
C ARG A 71 -3.13 -2.00 11.99
N GLU A 72 -4.05 -2.29 11.08
CA GLU A 72 -4.08 -1.66 9.78
C GLU A 72 -4.51 -0.19 9.94
N SER A 73 -3.64 0.64 10.53
CA SER A 73 -3.65 2.06 10.15
C SER A 73 -3.15 2.09 8.72
N GLN A 74 -3.86 2.83 7.89
CA GLN A 74 -3.73 2.82 6.44
C GLN A 74 -2.29 3.14 6.00
N ASN A 75 -1.43 2.11 5.90
CA ASN A 75 -0.06 2.26 5.42
C ASN A 75 -0.14 2.77 3.97
N GLY A 76 0.30 4.01 3.76
CA GLY A 76 0.28 4.68 2.45
C GLY A 76 -0.80 5.76 2.29
N ALA A 77 -1.66 6.00 3.28
CA ALA A 77 -2.48 7.22 3.28
C ALA A 77 -1.66 8.41 3.79
N PRO A 78 -1.71 9.59 3.13
CA PRO A 78 -1.05 10.78 3.63
C PRO A 78 -1.64 11.15 4.98
N THR A 79 -0.87 10.91 6.05
CA THR A 79 -1.23 11.37 7.39
C THR A 79 -0.87 12.85 7.49
N SER A 80 -1.86 13.71 7.29
CA SER A 80 -1.71 15.12 7.62
C SER A 80 -1.72 15.27 9.14
N ARG A 81 -0.78 16.03 9.70
CA ARG A 81 -0.80 16.42 11.13
C ARG A 81 -2.07 17.21 11.51
N PHE A 82 -2.85 17.66 10.53
CA PHE A 82 -4.11 18.40 10.69
C PHE A 82 -5.36 17.55 10.40
N ALA A 83 -5.20 16.28 10.02
CA ALA A 83 -6.33 15.37 9.78
C ALA A 83 -6.46 14.38 10.95
N GLY A 84 -7.71 14.13 11.36
CA GLY A 84 -8.02 13.05 12.32
C GLY A 84 -7.59 11.67 11.77
N PRO A 85 -7.55 10.65 12.63
CA PRO A 85 -7.23 9.29 12.18
C PRO A 85 -8.16 8.90 11.01
N PRO A 86 -7.62 8.36 9.91
CA PRO A 86 -8.43 8.04 8.74
C PRO A 86 -9.52 7.04 9.12
N THR A 87 -10.77 7.35 8.75
CA THR A 87 -11.91 6.45 8.94
C THR A 87 -11.75 5.25 8.02
N VAL A 88 -11.99 4.05 8.56
CA VAL A 88 -12.00 2.82 7.77
C VAL A 88 -13.24 2.85 6.87
N LEU A 89 -13.04 3.03 5.56
CA LEU A 89 -14.09 2.83 4.57
C LEU A 89 -14.13 1.36 4.19
N LEU A 90 -15.26 0.70 4.41
CA LEU A 90 -15.44 -0.69 4.03
C LEU A 90 -15.89 -0.77 2.56
N PRO A 91 -15.63 -1.90 1.86
CA PRO A 91 -15.99 -2.06 0.45
C PRO A 91 -17.49 -1.95 0.14
N ALA A 92 -18.35 -2.00 1.15
CA ALA A 92 -19.79 -1.84 1.03
C ALA A 92 -20.25 -0.38 1.02
N ASP A 93 -19.35 0.56 1.33
CA ASP A 93 -19.60 2.00 1.35
C ASP A 93 -19.13 2.70 0.06
N LEU A 94 -18.87 1.91 -1.01
CA LEU A 94 -18.52 2.37 -2.36
C LEU A 94 -19.73 2.29 -3.30
#